data_AF-A0A644X5X2-F1
#
_entry.id   AF-A0A644X5X2-F1
#
_cell.length_a   1.000
_cell.length_b   1.000
_cell.length_c   1.000
_cell.angle_alpha   90.00
_cell.angle_beta   90.00
_cell.angle_gamma   90.00
#
_symmetry.space_group_name_H-M   'P 1'
#
loop_
_entity.id
_entity.type
_entity.pdbx_description
1 polymer ?
#
loop_
_entity_poly.entity_id
_entity_poly.type
_entity_poly.pdbx_seq_one_letter_code
_entity_poly.pdbx_strand_id
1 'polypeptide(L)' 'MSVIVRVKNTEKNYILLGTGYGAYKAITPSFLGGNLFPNEEEGTLPMAAVCDNSGNILWLNSDSLQVIEIDGVKISDINL' A
#
# COMPACT_ATOMS: atom_id res chain seq x y z
N MET A 1 -18.58 2.16 -7.92
CA MET A 1 -17.29 1.57 -8.32
C MET A 1 -16.72 0.84 -7.12
N SER A 2 -16.88 -0.48 -7.08
CA SER A 2 -16.17 -1.37 -6.17
C SER A 2 -15.00 -2.01 -6.92
N VAL A 3 -13.87 -2.14 -6.25
CA VAL A 3 -12.69 -2.78 -6.83
C VAL A 3 -12.17 -3.79 -5.83
N ILE A 4 -12.01 -5.04 -6.27
CA ILE A 4 -11.40 -6.09 -5.46
C ILE A 4 -9.94 -6.22 -5.90
N VAL A 5 -9.05 -6.15 -4.92
CA VAL A 5 -7.62 -6.34 -5.08
C VAL A 5 -7.15 -7.56 -4.32
N ARG A 6 -6.05 -8.16 -4.77
CA ARG A 6 -5.36 -9.25 -4.10
C ARG A 6 -3.92 -8.85 -3.80
N VAL A 7 -3.40 -9.25 -2.65
CA VAL A 7 -1.97 -9.15 -2.37
C VAL A 7 -1.23 -10.21 -3.19
N LYS A 8 -0.28 -9.79 -4.04
CA LYS A 8 0.53 -10.67 -4.89
C LYS A 8 1.15 -11.80 -4.07
N ASN A 9 1.17 -13.00 -4.64
CA ASN A 9 1.67 -14.22 -3.99
C ASN A 9 0.88 -14.67 -2.73
N THR A 10 -0.31 -14.13 -2.50
CA THR A 10 -1.24 -14.60 -1.47
C THR A 10 -2.63 -14.81 -2.07
N GLU A 11 -3.49 -15.53 -1.37
CA GLU A 11 -4.91 -15.66 -1.75
C GLU A 11 -5.80 -14.61 -1.04
N LYS A 12 -5.20 -13.63 -0.35
CA LYS A 12 -5.95 -12.63 0.42
C LYS A 12 -6.46 -11.54 -0.50
N ASN A 13 -7.78 -11.39 -0.52
CA ASN A 13 -8.49 -10.36 -1.27
C ASN A 13 -8.98 -9.26 -0.32
N TYR A 14 -9.06 -8.04 -0.84
CA TYR A 14 -9.51 -6.85 -0.13
C TYR A 14 -10.35 -5.98 -1.06
N ILE A 15 -11.20 -5.14 -0.49
CA ILE A 15 -11.87 -4.06 -1.25
C ILE A 15 -10.94 -2.85 -1.24
N LEU A 16 -10.64 -2.29 -2.41
CA LEU A 16 -9.89 -1.04 -2.51
C LEU A 16 -10.81 0.14 -2.17
N LEU A 17 -10.42 0.96 -1.20
CA LEU A 17 -11.14 2.15 -0.78
C LEU A 17 -10.56 3.43 -1.41
N GLY A 18 -9.25 3.46 -1.63
CA GLY A 18 -8.56 4.62 -2.22
C GLY A 18 -7.05 4.41 -2.36
N THR A 19 -6.40 5.33 -3.07
CA THR A 19 -4.93 5.35 -3.25
C THR A 19 -4.36 6.67 -2.73
N GLY A 20 -3.09 6.65 -2.33
CA GLY A 20 -2.38 7.82 -1.83
C GLY A 20 -0.90 7.54 -1.64
N TYR A 21 -0.20 8.48 -1.00
CA TYR A 21 1.20 8.31 -0.63
C TYR A 21 1.33 8.33 0.90
N GLY A 22 2.00 7.33 1.45
CA GLY A 22 2.48 7.38 2.83
C GLY A 22 3.81 8.13 2.87
N ALA A 23 3.92 9.15 3.72
CA ALA A 23 5.19 9.83 3.97
C ALA A 23 5.86 9.22 5.21
N TYR A 24 7.17 9.00 5.15
CA TYR A 24 7.95 8.63 6.32
C TYR A 24 9.17 9.54 6.47
N LYS A 25 9.58 9.73 7.72
CA LYS A 25 10.82 10.40 8.09
C LYS A 25 11.48 9.61 9.22
N ALA A 26 12.70 9.16 8.99
CA ALA A 26 13.54 8.49 9.97
C ALA A 26 14.77 9.35 10.25
N ILE A 27 15.13 9.46 11.52
CA ILE A 27 16.31 10.19 11.97
C ILE A 27 17.16 9.22 12.77
N THR A 28 18.39 8.99 12.34
CA THR A 28 19.35 8.15 13.06
C THR A 28 20.56 8.97 13.54
N PRO A 29 21.03 8.77 14.78
CA PRO A 29 22.21 9.46 15.28
C PRO A 29 23.45 9.10 14.46
N SER A 30 24.32 10.07 14.25
CA SER A 30 25.61 9.87 13.59
C SER A 30 26.60 9.12 14.50
N PHE A 31 27.42 8.27 13.87
CA PHE A 31 28.45 7.50 14.57
C PHE A 31 29.52 8.39 15.24
N LEU A 32 29.79 9.56 14.65
CA LEU A 32 30.73 10.56 15.16
C LEU A 32 29.99 11.73 15.82
N GLY A 33 29.69 11.62 17.13
CA GLY A 33 29.15 12.72 17.92
C GLY A 33 27.65 12.67 18.20
N GLY A 34 26.99 11.53 17.98
CA GLY A 34 25.58 11.34 18.33
C GLY A 34 24.65 12.18 17.46
N ASN A 35 23.99 13.19 18.04
CA ASN A 35 23.05 14.05 17.30
C ASN A 35 23.73 15.19 16.52
N LEU A 36 25.06 15.29 16.54
CA LEU A 36 25.78 16.23 15.68
C LEU A 36 25.78 15.65 14.25
N PHE A 37 25.01 16.27 13.36
CA PHE A 37 24.78 15.85 11.97
C PHE A 37 24.06 14.49 11.85
N PRO A 38 22.80 14.37 12.27
CA PRO A 38 22.07 13.10 12.17
C PRO A 38 21.81 12.72 10.70
N ASN A 39 21.72 11.42 10.43
CA ASN A 39 21.29 10.93 9.13
C ASN A 39 19.77 10.97 9.07
N GLU A 40 19.23 11.77 8.15
CA GLU A 40 17.79 11.84 7.89
C GLU A 40 17.48 11.05 6.61
N GLU A 41 16.54 10.12 6.70
CA GLU A 41 15.94 9.46 5.55
C GLU A 41 14.46 9.84 5.49
N GLU A 42 14.04 10.43 4.38
CA GLU A 42 12.65 10.76 4.13
C GLU A 42 12.22 10.29 2.75
N GLY A 43 10.95 9.95 2.60
CA GLY A 43 10.44 9.45 1.34
C GLY A 43 8.92 9.27 1.34
N THR A 44 8.40 8.99 0.15
CA THR A 44 7.00 8.65 -0.07
C THR A 44 6.89 7.24 -0.61
N LEU A 45 5.97 6.45 -0.04
CA LEU A 45 5.63 5.12 -0.53
C LEU A 45 4.24 5.15 -1.17
N PRO A 46 4.03 4.54 -2.35
CA PRO A 46 2.69 4.42 -2.93
C PRO A 46 1.87 3.47 -2.06
N MET A 47 0.75 3.95 -1.54
CA MET A 47 -0.11 3.23 -0.61
C MET A 47 -1.55 3.15 -1.12
N ALA A 48 -2.22 2.07 -0.76
CA ALA A 48 -3.64 1.88 -0.97
C ALA A 48 -4.33 1.64 0.38
N ALA A 49 -5.42 2.36 0.62
CA ALA A 49 -6.36 2.06 1.68
C ALA A 49 -7.27 0.93 1.20
N VAL A 50 -7.31 -0.17 1.93
CA VAL A 50 -8.12 -1.35 1.62
C VAL A 50 -8.98 -1.75 2.82
N CYS A 51 -10.06 -2.50 2.56
CA CYS A 51 -10.95 -3.05 3.56
C CYS A 51 -10.88 -4.58 3.54
N ASP A 52 -10.71 -5.19 4.71
CA ASP A 52 -10.77 -6.64 4.87
C ASP A 52 -12.21 -7.16 5.05
N ASN A 53 -12.37 -8.48 5.20
CA ASN A 53 -13.69 -9.11 5.38
C ASN A 53 -14.39 -8.76 6.71
N SER A 54 -13.67 -8.15 7.65
CA SER A 54 -14.17 -7.75 8.96
C SER A 54 -14.53 -6.26 8.99
N GLY A 55 -14.32 -5.54 7.88
CA GLY A 55 -14.58 -4.10 7.77
C GLY A 55 -13.42 -3.22 8.25
N ASN A 56 -12.24 -3.79 8.53
CA ASN A 56 -11.09 -3.00 8.99
C ASN A 56 -10.41 -2.30 7.83
N ILE A 57 -9.99 -1.06 8.06
CA ILE A 57 -9.18 -0.29 7.11
C ILE A 57 -7.70 -0.61 7.34
N LEU A 58 -7.03 -1.02 6.26
CA LEU A 58 -5.60 -1.33 6.24
C LEU A 58 -4.90 -0.48 5.16
N TRP A 59 -3.64 -0.15 5.39
CA TRP A 59 -2.79 0.52 4.41
C TRP A 59 -1.75 -0.46 3.88
N LEU A 60 -1.78 -0.72 2.58
CA LEU A 60 -0.86 -1.64 1.92
C LEU A 60 -0.09 -0.91 0.83
N ASN A 61 1.17 -1.32 0.58
CA ASN A 61 1.94 -0.80 -0.54
C ASN A 61 1.23 -1.16 -1.86
N SER A 62 0.95 -0.17 -2.71
CA SER A 62 0.20 -0.39 -3.96
C SER A 62 0.90 -1.34 -4.93
N ASP A 63 2.24 -1.39 -4.91
CA ASP A 63 3.03 -2.30 -5.76
C ASP A 63 2.84 -3.76 -5.37
N SER A 64 2.36 -4.04 -4.15
CA SER A 64 2.04 -5.38 -3.69
C SER A 64 0.64 -5.85 -4.09
N LEU A 65 -0.19 -4.98 -4.68
CA LEU A 65 -1.58 -5.26 -5.00
C LEU A 65 -1.77 -5.56 -6.50
N GLN A 66 -2.76 -6.38 -6.80
CA GLN A 66 -3.25 -6.65 -8.14
C GLN A 66 -4.77 -6.50 -8.16
N VAL A 67 -5.33 -5.73 -9.10
CA VAL A 67 -6.78 -5.68 -9.32
C VAL A 67 -7.22 -7.00 -9.93
N ILE A 68 -8.26 -7.61 -9.36
CA ILE A 68 -8.82 -8.88 -9.84
C ILE A 68 -10.28 -8.76 -10.29
N GLU A 69 -11.00 -7.74 -9.81
CA GLU A 69 -12.40 -7.50 -10.17
C GLU A 69 -12.75 -6.00 -10.05
N ILE A 70 -13.57 -5.49 -10.97
CA ILE A 70 -14.15 -4.14 -10.93
C ILE A 70 -15.65 -4.25 -11.16
N ASP A 71 -16.45 -3.74 -10.22
CA ASP A 71 -17.92 -3.72 -10.30
C ASP A 71 -18.55 -5.09 -10.67
N GLY A 72 -17.98 -6.18 -10.15
CA GLY A 72 -18.44 -7.55 -10.41
C GLY A 72 -17.86 -8.22 -11.66
N VAL A 73 -17.06 -7.51 -12.46
CA VAL A 73 -16.41 -8.05 -13.66
C VAL A 73 -14.97 -8.42 -13.34
N LYS A 74 -14.61 -9.69 -13.52
CA LYS A 74 -13.22 -10.14 -13.31
C LYS A 74 -12.31 -9.55 -14.38
N ILE A 75 -11.12 -9.12 -13.98
CA ILE A 75 -10.11 -8.60 -14.91
C ILE A 75 -9.73 -9.63 -15.98
N SER A 76 -9.78 -10.94 -15.66
CA SER A 76 -9.54 -12.01 -16.64
C SER A 76 -10.52 -12.03 -17.81
N ASP A 77 -11.69 -11.43 -17.65
CA ASP A 77 -12.78 -11.45 -18.62
C ASP A 77 -12.78 -10.18 -19.49
N ILE A 78 -11.87 -9.23 -19.20
CA ILE A 78 -11.70 -7.97 -19.91
C ILE A 78 -10.43 -8.05 -20.78
N ASN A 79 -10.56 -7.71 -22.06
CA ASN A 79 -9.42 -7.55 -22.95
C ASN A 79 -8.91 -6.10 -22.85
N LEU A 80 -7.91 -5.86 -21.99
CA LEU A 80 -7.30 -4.56 -21.72
C LEU A 80 -6.18 -4.21 -22.70
#